data_AF-A0A2E8LRG8-F1
#
_entry.id   AF-A0A2E8LRG8-F1
#
_cell.length_a   1.000
_cell.length_b   1.000
_cell.length_c   1.000
_cell.angle_alpha   90.00
_cell.angle_beta   90.00
_cell.angle_gamma   90.00
#
_symmetry.space_group_name_H-M   'P 1'
#
loop_
_entity.id
_entity.type
_entity.pdbx_description
1 polymer ?
#
loop_
_entity_poly.entity_id
_entity_poly.type
_entity_poly.pdbx_seq_one_letter_code
_entity_poly.pdbx_strand_id
1 'polypeptide(L)'
;MIGLPCVAVAATMEGVNEENLAVPPVEGKTLVYTDTEGTASFGWLDPVNDFGNVGLGIKVYNEPFTAQQTYDFAGCLMAQPDRAPGDNCTAPPDSGKRFKLKTTETNGPIDIVVDVSADDSVSLYRVIGKFSNLTDASNSVGGDLNAIRFELGFGVGSEFMRSSVGDGLGFGFADGAKLSIGPVGKYPGGLFGGSKVEGLPFFSTEVAPFTESLATADDGDVLETNGTIATQYSSLFGDWRTLSETPTGWFIDHDGNPANDSILLAYNAGTASAPDWQTYEKVFSTTVEVDANGDNTVDTLADRWDPNSINFDPSVADDVGPIVDTLGEGDAQDTVPDAISLNQSSAAGLYVADYNNTGEGFKVLIDGEAVAIDAFAEWANQPPKVLNTSDGSLYATWRSDEGEDGLYELADGSFETVEAVNATILADEAAYERVAGYVQGPIEDLANVNINPTISVGAAANWPTCTGDGVSTTCSFTFRVTGLNGAVDDPMIPDTPVEPEPEEPTAASSSGGGTIFGCTAGKPGAPFDPVLPGLVLMAMGGLWARKRLRNA
;
A
#
# COMPACT_ATOMS: atom_id res chain seq x y z
N MET A 1 20.67 50.91 -5.09
CA MET A 1 20.03 49.78 -4.41
C MET A 1 20.68 48.53 -4.96
N ILE A 2 21.42 47.82 -4.11
CA ILE A 2 22.11 46.57 -4.45
C ILE A 2 21.02 45.50 -4.47
N GLY A 3 20.74 44.92 -5.64
CA GLY A 3 19.82 43.79 -5.75
C GLY A 3 20.46 42.56 -5.11
N LEU A 4 19.77 41.99 -4.12
CA LEU A 4 20.09 40.66 -3.60
C LEU A 4 19.99 39.64 -4.74
N PRO A 5 20.84 38.60 -4.77
CA PRO A 5 20.65 37.50 -5.69
C PRO A 5 19.32 36.80 -5.35
N CYS A 6 18.45 36.60 -6.34
CA CYS A 6 17.37 35.64 -6.20
C CYS A 6 18.01 34.29 -5.86
N VAL A 7 17.62 33.71 -4.74
CA VAL A 7 17.91 32.31 -4.45
C VAL A 7 17.14 31.50 -5.49
N ALA A 8 17.87 30.77 -6.33
CA ALA A 8 17.27 29.80 -7.23
C ALA A 8 16.69 28.68 -6.36
N VAL A 9 15.37 28.57 -6.36
CA VAL A 9 14.64 27.38 -5.87
C VAL A 9 14.01 26.76 -7.12
N ALA A 10 13.93 25.43 -7.12
CA ALA A 10 13.58 24.66 -8.29
C ALA A 10 12.07 24.36 -8.40
N ALA A 11 11.54 23.90 -9.54
CA ALA A 11 10.11 23.72 -9.74
C ALA A 11 9.65 22.69 -8.73
N THR A 12 8.82 23.12 -7.78
CA THR A 12 8.61 22.39 -6.54
C THR A 12 7.22 21.81 -6.52
N MET A 13 7.10 20.49 -6.38
CA MET A 13 5.83 19.87 -5.99
C MET A 13 5.47 20.37 -4.59
N GLU A 14 4.34 21.05 -4.44
CA GLU A 14 3.93 21.67 -3.18
C GLU A 14 3.06 20.73 -2.33
N GLY A 15 2.19 19.98 -3.00
CA GLY A 15 1.21 19.13 -2.31
C GLY A 15 0.37 18.31 -3.27
N VAL A 16 -0.37 17.37 -2.71
CA VAL A 16 -1.44 16.66 -3.44
C VAL A 16 -2.67 17.54 -3.39
N ASN A 17 -3.24 17.80 -4.57
CA ASN A 17 -4.44 18.61 -4.71
C ASN A 17 -5.66 17.80 -4.23
N GLU A 18 -6.54 18.45 -3.49
CA GLU A 18 -7.67 17.80 -2.82
C GLU A 18 -9.00 17.91 -3.61
N GLU A 19 -9.04 18.64 -4.73
CA GLU A 19 -10.28 18.97 -5.44
C GLU A 19 -11.00 17.75 -6.02
N ASN A 20 -10.27 16.69 -6.40
CA ASN A 20 -10.85 15.42 -6.84
C ASN A 20 -10.74 14.32 -5.78
N LEU A 21 -10.54 14.67 -4.50
CA LEU A 21 -10.42 13.71 -3.41
C LEU A 21 -11.60 13.80 -2.44
N ALA A 22 -11.99 12.67 -1.84
CA ALA A 22 -12.91 12.67 -0.71
C ALA A 22 -12.21 13.20 0.55
N VAL A 23 -12.41 14.49 0.84
CA VAL A 23 -11.86 15.16 2.03
C VAL A 23 -13.00 15.74 2.88
N PRO A 24 -13.21 15.28 4.13
CA PRO A 24 -12.49 14.19 4.80
C PRO A 24 -12.78 12.80 4.18
N PRO A 25 -11.96 11.78 4.49
CA PRO A 25 -12.19 10.41 4.03
C PRO A 25 -13.61 9.91 4.39
N VAL A 26 -14.18 9.10 3.50
CA VAL A 26 -15.53 8.53 3.63
C VAL A 26 -15.41 7.02 3.76
N GLU A 27 -16.05 6.43 4.78
CA GLU A 27 -16.01 4.98 5.01
C GLU A 27 -14.58 4.41 5.07
N GLY A 28 -13.65 5.16 5.71
CA GLY A 28 -12.25 4.76 5.83
C GLY A 28 -11.45 4.86 4.53
N LYS A 29 -11.94 5.57 3.50
CA LYS A 29 -11.31 5.68 2.19
C LYS A 29 -11.18 7.13 1.75
N THR A 30 -10.01 7.51 1.22
CA THR A 30 -9.89 8.73 0.41
C THR A 30 -10.16 8.34 -1.04
N LEU A 31 -11.43 8.41 -1.45
CA LEU A 31 -11.82 8.17 -2.84
C LEU A 31 -11.12 9.17 -3.76
N VAL A 32 -10.62 8.68 -4.89
CA VAL A 32 -10.06 9.51 -5.97
C VAL A 32 -11.11 9.57 -7.06
N TYR A 33 -11.75 10.73 -7.20
CA TYR A 33 -12.84 10.94 -8.12
C TYR A 33 -12.35 11.16 -9.55
N THR A 34 -13.15 10.72 -10.52
CA THR A 34 -12.92 10.94 -11.95
C THR A 34 -13.22 12.37 -12.39
N ASP A 35 -13.81 13.18 -11.52
CA ASP A 35 -14.12 14.60 -11.73
C ASP A 35 -13.98 15.37 -10.41
N THR A 36 -14.03 16.69 -10.49
CA THR A 36 -13.99 17.58 -9.31
C THR A 36 -15.35 17.73 -8.62
N GLU A 37 -16.42 17.13 -9.15
CA GLU A 37 -17.76 17.15 -8.54
C GLU A 37 -18.00 15.97 -7.59
N GLY A 38 -17.14 14.95 -7.64
CA GLY A 38 -17.19 13.77 -6.81
C GLY A 38 -18.20 12.73 -7.29
N THR A 39 -18.45 12.61 -8.61
CA THR A 39 -19.57 11.77 -9.09
C THR A 39 -19.26 10.28 -9.18
N ALA A 40 -18.02 9.92 -9.52
CA ALA A 40 -17.58 8.54 -9.66
C ALA A 40 -16.10 8.38 -9.32
N SER A 41 -15.67 7.15 -9.05
CA SER A 41 -14.31 6.81 -8.67
C SER A 41 -13.95 5.41 -9.15
N PHE A 42 -12.70 5.20 -9.57
CA PHE A 42 -12.15 3.89 -9.93
C PHE A 42 -11.18 3.34 -8.88
N GLY A 43 -10.99 4.06 -7.77
CA GLY A 43 -10.08 3.63 -6.73
C GLY A 43 -9.89 4.65 -5.62
N TRP A 44 -9.07 4.30 -4.64
CA TRP A 44 -8.90 5.08 -3.43
C TRP A 44 -7.52 4.95 -2.82
N LEU A 45 -7.18 5.91 -1.97
CA LEU A 45 -6.00 5.94 -1.13
C LEU A 45 -6.37 5.57 0.30
N ASP A 46 -5.56 4.72 0.93
CA ASP A 46 -5.72 4.39 2.36
C ASP A 46 -5.37 5.60 3.22
N PRO A 47 -6.35 6.23 3.90
CA PRO A 47 -6.15 7.49 4.60
C PRO A 47 -5.39 7.33 5.92
N VAL A 48 -5.26 6.10 6.41
CA VAL A 48 -4.64 5.81 7.71
C VAL A 48 -3.16 5.55 7.51
N ASN A 49 -2.31 6.33 8.18
CA ASN A 49 -0.88 6.02 8.21
C ASN A 49 -0.57 4.89 9.19
N ASP A 50 0.66 4.36 9.13
CA ASP A 50 1.10 3.26 10.00
C ASP A 50 1.09 3.58 11.52
N PHE A 51 0.84 4.83 11.89
CA PHE A 51 0.66 5.24 13.30
C PHE A 51 -0.82 5.35 13.69
N GLY A 52 -1.75 4.97 12.81
CA GLY A 52 -3.20 5.05 13.03
C GLY A 52 -3.79 6.44 12.86
N ASN A 53 -3.02 7.42 12.36
CA ASN A 53 -3.52 8.78 12.14
C ASN A 53 -4.20 8.90 10.78
N VAL A 54 -5.42 9.45 10.78
CA VAL A 54 -6.22 9.66 9.57
C VAL A 54 -5.80 10.96 8.87
N GLY A 55 -5.47 10.87 7.59
CA GLY A 55 -5.12 11.98 6.70
C GLY A 55 -5.59 11.70 5.26
N LEU A 56 -4.78 12.10 4.27
CA LEU A 56 -5.04 11.80 2.86
C LEU A 56 -4.50 10.43 2.42
N GLY A 57 -3.60 9.83 3.20
CA GLY A 57 -2.87 8.62 2.83
C GLY A 57 -1.65 8.84 1.94
N ILE A 58 -1.50 10.03 1.38
CA ILE A 58 -0.43 10.43 0.46
C ILE A 58 0.01 11.86 0.75
N LYS A 59 1.29 12.16 0.53
CA LYS A 59 1.83 13.51 0.68
C LYS A 59 3.12 13.72 -0.11
N VAL A 60 3.35 14.97 -0.52
CA VAL A 60 4.62 15.43 -1.07
C VAL A 60 5.57 15.84 0.05
N TYR A 61 6.80 15.35 -0.01
CA TYR A 61 7.89 15.72 0.88
C TYR A 61 9.02 16.32 0.06
N ASN A 62 9.30 17.61 0.27
CA ASN A 62 10.43 18.33 -0.33
C ASN A 62 11.70 18.15 0.52
N GLU A 63 12.13 16.90 0.66
CA GLU A 63 13.32 16.51 1.40
C GLU A 63 14.37 15.97 0.42
N PRO A 64 15.39 16.77 0.05
CA PRO A 64 16.36 16.34 -0.94
C PRO A 64 17.17 15.14 -0.48
N PHE A 65 17.41 14.19 -1.37
CA PHE A 65 18.20 12.99 -1.09
C PHE A 65 18.85 12.41 -2.35
N THR A 66 19.89 11.61 -2.16
CA THR A 66 20.55 10.89 -3.26
C THR A 66 20.18 9.41 -3.20
N ALA A 67 19.61 8.87 -4.29
CA ALA A 67 19.31 7.44 -4.42
C ALA A 67 20.38 6.73 -5.26
N GLN A 68 20.65 5.46 -4.94
CA GLN A 68 21.65 4.61 -5.63
C GLN A 68 23.03 5.26 -5.76
N GLN A 69 23.37 6.18 -4.84
CA GLN A 69 24.60 6.99 -4.87
C GLN A 69 24.84 7.75 -6.18
N THR A 70 23.80 7.92 -7.02
CA THR A 70 23.93 8.38 -8.41
C THR A 70 22.97 9.52 -8.74
N TYR A 71 21.73 9.46 -8.23
CA TYR A 71 20.66 10.36 -8.66
C TYR A 71 20.19 11.23 -7.51
N ASP A 72 20.22 12.55 -7.72
CA ASP A 72 19.75 13.54 -6.75
C ASP A 72 18.27 13.84 -6.98
N PHE A 73 17.48 13.69 -5.92
CA PHE A 73 16.05 13.98 -5.87
C PHE A 73 15.81 15.23 -5.05
N ALA A 74 14.87 16.07 -5.48
CA ALA A 74 14.37 17.22 -4.73
C ALA A 74 13.43 16.80 -3.59
N GLY A 75 12.82 15.62 -3.72
CA GLY A 75 11.86 15.09 -2.76
C GLY A 75 11.19 13.81 -3.23
N CYS A 76 10.06 13.49 -2.60
CA CYS A 76 9.29 12.29 -2.92
C CYS A 76 7.78 12.51 -2.74
N LEU A 77 7.00 11.73 -3.49
CA LEU A 77 5.57 11.52 -3.31
C LEU A 77 5.39 10.15 -2.66
N MET A 78 4.93 10.12 -1.43
CA MET A 78 4.92 8.91 -0.61
C MET A 78 3.70 8.89 0.30
N ALA A 79 3.58 7.89 1.19
CA ALA A 79 2.55 7.90 2.23
C ALA A 79 2.61 9.19 3.06
N GLN A 80 1.67 9.43 3.97
CA GLN A 80 1.76 10.52 4.94
C GLN A 80 2.40 10.04 6.27
N PRO A 81 3.74 9.89 6.39
CA PRO A 81 4.36 9.55 7.66
C PRO A 81 4.35 10.74 8.63
N ASP A 82 4.16 10.43 9.91
CA ASP A 82 4.42 11.32 11.06
C ASP A 82 5.87 11.15 11.60
N ARG A 83 6.84 10.88 10.73
CA ARG A 83 8.27 10.78 11.13
C ARG A 83 8.88 12.16 11.30
N ALA A 84 10.01 12.23 12.00
CA ALA A 84 10.75 13.48 12.20
C ALA A 84 11.12 14.10 10.83
N PRO A 85 11.09 15.45 10.69
CA PRO A 85 11.45 16.13 9.45
C PRO A 85 12.86 15.75 8.97
N GLY A 86 13.00 15.41 7.69
CA GLY A 86 14.27 15.04 7.05
C GLY A 86 14.52 13.54 6.89
N ASP A 87 13.65 12.69 7.45
CA ASP A 87 13.80 11.23 7.41
C ASP A 87 12.70 10.52 6.59
N ASN A 88 11.86 11.25 5.84
CA ASN A 88 10.68 10.67 5.19
C ASN A 88 11.07 9.98 3.87
N CYS A 89 11.71 10.71 2.95
CA CYS A 89 12.08 10.15 1.63
C CYS A 89 13.15 9.06 1.71
N THR A 90 14.00 9.12 2.75
CA THR A 90 15.04 8.12 3.04
C THR A 90 14.63 7.20 4.18
N ALA A 91 13.35 7.20 4.57
CA ALA A 91 12.86 6.34 5.65
C ALA A 91 13.32 4.91 5.38
N PRO A 92 13.69 4.18 6.45
CA PRO A 92 14.13 2.82 6.30
C PRO A 92 13.05 1.99 5.59
N PRO A 93 13.39 0.79 5.21
CA PRO A 93 12.37 -0.14 4.80
C PRO A 93 11.40 -0.48 5.95
N ASP A 94 10.21 -1.01 5.61
CA ASP A 94 9.14 -1.31 6.58
C ASP A 94 8.71 -0.11 7.45
N SER A 95 8.74 1.07 6.84
CA SER A 95 8.54 2.32 7.54
C SER A 95 7.16 2.93 7.39
N GLY A 96 6.27 2.25 6.66
CA GLY A 96 5.01 2.83 6.17
C GLY A 96 5.16 3.83 5.06
N LYS A 97 6.31 3.88 4.38
CA LYS A 97 6.56 4.94 3.38
C LYS A 97 5.73 4.81 2.11
N ARG A 98 5.19 3.64 1.80
CA ARG A 98 4.44 3.44 0.56
C ARG A 98 2.99 3.84 0.78
N PHE A 99 2.51 4.85 0.04
CA PHE A 99 1.07 5.10 0.00
C PHE A 99 0.39 3.87 -0.61
N LYS A 100 -0.80 3.52 -0.14
CA LYS A 100 -1.56 2.37 -0.64
C LYS A 100 -2.64 2.88 -1.57
N LEU A 101 -2.50 2.61 -2.85
CA LEU A 101 -3.47 2.94 -3.90
C LEU A 101 -4.19 1.67 -4.33
N LYS A 102 -5.52 1.67 -4.24
CA LYS A 102 -6.34 0.49 -4.52
C LYS A 102 -7.21 0.77 -5.73
N THR A 103 -7.11 -0.07 -6.76
CA THR A 103 -8.00 -0.02 -7.92
C THR A 103 -9.16 -0.98 -7.74
N THR A 104 -10.36 -0.52 -8.07
CA THR A 104 -11.58 -1.34 -8.07
C THR A 104 -12.05 -1.65 -9.49
N GLU A 105 -11.47 -1.03 -10.52
CA GLU A 105 -11.94 -1.15 -11.90
C GLU A 105 -10.79 -1.50 -12.85
N THR A 106 -10.96 -2.58 -13.62
CA THR A 106 -10.00 -2.96 -14.67
C THR A 106 -9.99 -1.91 -15.76
N ASN A 107 -8.80 -1.48 -16.21
CA ASN A 107 -8.59 -0.38 -17.16
C ASN A 107 -9.15 0.99 -16.69
N GLY A 108 -9.64 1.11 -15.45
CA GLY A 108 -10.11 2.36 -14.87
C GLY A 108 -8.92 3.22 -14.38
N PRO A 109 -8.72 4.44 -14.93
CA PRO A 109 -7.62 5.29 -14.51
C PRO A 109 -7.88 5.96 -13.16
N ILE A 110 -6.85 6.07 -12.33
CA ILE A 110 -6.88 6.82 -11.08
C ILE A 110 -5.97 8.04 -11.23
N ASP A 111 -6.54 9.24 -11.05
CA ASP A 111 -5.88 10.51 -11.30
C ASP A 111 -5.50 11.22 -10.00
N ILE A 112 -4.20 11.22 -9.67
CA ILE A 112 -3.66 11.96 -8.53
C ILE A 112 -3.15 13.31 -9.03
N VAL A 113 -3.79 14.40 -8.62
CA VAL A 113 -3.40 15.75 -9.00
C VAL A 113 -2.38 16.30 -8.00
N VAL A 114 -1.31 16.92 -8.51
CA VAL A 114 -0.22 17.49 -7.72
C VAL A 114 -0.08 18.97 -8.05
N ASP A 115 -0.10 19.80 -7.02
CA ASP A 115 0.17 21.23 -7.12
C ASP A 115 1.67 21.49 -7.21
N VAL A 116 2.04 22.44 -8.06
CA VAL A 116 3.42 22.80 -8.38
C VAL A 116 3.57 24.32 -8.34
N SER A 117 4.62 24.81 -7.68
CA SER A 117 5.04 26.19 -7.83
C SER A 117 5.84 26.36 -9.12
N ALA A 118 5.42 27.33 -9.94
CA ALA A 118 5.97 27.51 -11.28
C ALA A 118 7.36 28.17 -11.25
N ASP A 119 8.37 27.52 -11.83
CA ASP A 119 9.63 28.15 -12.21
C ASP A 119 10.30 27.47 -13.43
N ASP A 120 11.48 27.97 -13.79
CA ASP A 120 12.24 27.62 -15.01
C ASP A 120 13.28 26.50 -14.79
N SER A 121 13.34 25.90 -13.61
CA SER A 121 14.29 24.83 -13.31
C SER A 121 13.64 23.45 -13.46
N VAL A 122 14.45 22.39 -13.27
CA VAL A 122 13.94 21.01 -13.27
C VAL A 122 14.31 20.35 -11.94
N SER A 123 13.33 19.70 -11.33
CA SER A 123 13.43 18.91 -10.12
C SER A 123 13.04 17.46 -10.38
N LEU A 124 13.67 16.54 -9.67
CA LEU A 124 13.39 15.10 -9.75
C LEU A 124 12.71 14.63 -8.46
N TYR A 125 11.60 13.90 -8.60
CA TYR A 125 10.81 13.39 -7.49
C TYR A 125 10.61 11.89 -7.57
N ARG A 126 10.79 11.19 -6.44
CA ARG A 126 10.54 9.74 -6.38
C ARG A 126 9.12 9.47 -5.92
N VAL A 127 8.39 8.66 -6.67
CA VAL A 127 7.11 8.10 -6.20
C VAL A 127 7.39 6.83 -5.42
N ILE A 128 6.76 6.65 -4.26
CA ILE A 128 6.92 5.47 -3.41
C ILE A 128 5.51 4.99 -3.00
N GLY A 129 5.00 3.97 -3.69
CA GLY A 129 3.63 3.48 -3.49
C GLY A 129 3.51 1.97 -3.55
N LYS A 130 2.32 1.48 -3.18
CA LYS A 130 1.84 0.11 -3.32
C LYS A 130 0.51 0.18 -4.09
N PHE A 131 0.41 -0.52 -5.21
CA PHE A 131 -0.79 -0.61 -6.04
C PHE A 131 -1.46 -1.96 -5.81
N SER A 132 -2.73 -1.95 -5.40
CA SER A 132 -3.46 -3.16 -5.01
C SER A 132 -4.59 -3.46 -5.98
N ASN A 133 -4.70 -4.72 -6.37
CA ASN A 133 -5.75 -5.23 -7.25
C ASN A 133 -7.01 -5.62 -6.47
N LEU A 134 -8.05 -4.79 -6.51
CA LEU A 134 -9.37 -5.09 -5.95
C LEU A 134 -10.46 -5.16 -7.06
N THR A 135 -10.11 -5.50 -8.30
CA THR A 135 -11.02 -5.52 -9.47
C THR A 135 -12.01 -6.70 -9.50
N ASP A 136 -12.42 -7.21 -8.34
CA ASP A 136 -13.21 -8.42 -8.25
C ASP A 136 -14.62 -8.29 -8.85
N ALA A 137 -15.34 -9.41 -8.92
CA ALA A 137 -16.66 -9.51 -9.55
C ALA A 137 -17.77 -8.65 -8.92
N SER A 138 -17.50 -7.98 -7.79
CA SER A 138 -18.43 -6.98 -7.23
C SER A 138 -18.35 -5.61 -7.92
N ASN A 139 -17.32 -5.39 -8.74
CA ASN A 139 -17.10 -4.15 -9.50
C ASN A 139 -17.61 -4.25 -10.95
N SER A 140 -17.72 -3.09 -11.62
CA SER A 140 -18.46 -2.94 -12.87
C SER A 140 -17.84 -3.70 -14.04
N VAL A 141 -16.52 -3.94 -13.99
CA VAL A 141 -15.77 -4.71 -14.98
C VAL A 141 -14.76 -5.64 -14.26
N GLY A 142 -15.13 -6.92 -14.16
CA GLY A 142 -14.25 -7.96 -13.64
C GLY A 142 -13.13 -8.34 -14.62
N GLY A 143 -11.93 -8.59 -14.10
CA GLY A 143 -10.79 -9.09 -14.87
C GLY A 143 -9.48 -9.04 -14.07
N ASP A 144 -8.71 -10.13 -14.09
CA ASP A 144 -7.39 -10.17 -13.47
C ASP A 144 -6.46 -9.17 -14.17
N LEU A 145 -5.70 -8.39 -13.41
CA LEU A 145 -4.75 -7.45 -14.00
C LEU A 145 -3.53 -8.22 -14.54
N ASN A 146 -2.88 -7.70 -15.58
CA ASN A 146 -1.60 -8.23 -16.06
C ASN A 146 -0.58 -7.16 -16.45
N ALA A 147 -0.97 -5.89 -16.38
CA ALA A 147 -0.09 -4.76 -16.60
C ALA A 147 -0.46 -3.56 -15.73
N ILE A 148 0.46 -2.61 -15.65
CA ILE A 148 0.29 -1.31 -15.04
C ILE A 148 0.75 -0.25 -16.05
N ARG A 149 0.01 0.84 -16.13
CA ARG A 149 0.39 2.04 -16.88
C ARG A 149 0.39 3.25 -15.95
N PHE A 150 1.42 4.07 -16.11
CA PHE A 150 1.52 5.39 -15.54
C PHE A 150 1.55 6.42 -16.67
N GLU A 151 0.79 7.50 -16.52
CA GLU A 151 0.74 8.61 -17.47
C GLU A 151 0.88 9.93 -16.73
N LEU A 152 1.56 10.89 -17.34
CA LEU A 152 1.62 12.26 -16.87
C LEU A 152 0.80 13.17 -17.78
N GLY A 153 0.10 14.14 -17.20
CA GLY A 153 -0.72 15.07 -17.97
C GLY A 153 -1.40 16.13 -17.12
N PHE A 154 -2.54 16.61 -17.61
CA PHE A 154 -3.30 17.71 -17.03
C PHE A 154 -4.79 17.37 -17.03
N GLY A 155 -5.54 17.79 -16.01
CA GLY A 155 -6.96 17.45 -15.87
C GLY A 155 -7.20 16.05 -15.31
N VAL A 156 -8.46 15.66 -15.14
CA VAL A 156 -8.87 14.38 -14.54
C VAL A 156 -9.96 13.73 -15.39
N GLY A 157 -10.13 12.41 -15.24
CA GLY A 157 -11.17 11.64 -15.91
C GLY A 157 -11.16 11.78 -17.43
N SER A 158 -12.32 12.12 -18.00
CA SER A 158 -12.49 12.30 -19.44
C SER A 158 -11.87 13.59 -19.97
N GLU A 159 -11.55 14.55 -19.09
CA GLU A 159 -10.87 15.80 -19.42
C GLU A 159 -9.33 15.67 -19.35
N PHE A 160 -8.80 14.50 -18.96
CA PHE A 160 -7.36 14.29 -18.91
C PHE A 160 -6.73 14.45 -20.29
N MET A 161 -5.76 15.36 -20.35
CA MET A 161 -4.91 15.62 -21.50
C MET A 161 -3.50 15.20 -21.13
N ARG A 162 -3.00 14.20 -21.84
CA ARG A 162 -1.63 13.74 -21.68
C ARG A 162 -0.62 14.86 -21.95
N SER A 163 0.45 14.86 -21.16
CA SER A 163 1.62 15.73 -21.37
C SER A 163 2.30 15.45 -22.71
N SER A 164 3.13 16.39 -23.13
CA SER A 164 3.84 16.32 -24.39
C SER A 164 5.30 16.68 -24.21
N VAL A 165 6.17 15.92 -24.88
CA VAL A 165 7.62 16.14 -24.92
C VAL A 165 8.00 17.62 -24.97
N GLY A 166 8.76 18.06 -23.96
CA GLY A 166 9.29 19.41 -23.86
C GLY A 166 8.42 20.40 -23.08
N ASP A 167 7.30 19.96 -22.50
CA ASP A 167 6.54 20.73 -21.51
C ASP A 167 7.19 20.75 -20.11
N GLY A 168 8.27 19.98 -19.91
CA GLY A 168 9.03 19.92 -18.67
C GLY A 168 8.47 18.93 -17.64
N LEU A 169 7.46 18.14 -18.01
CA LEU A 169 6.98 16.99 -17.25
C LEU A 169 7.52 15.69 -17.89
N GLY A 170 7.72 14.64 -17.10
CA GLY A 170 8.17 13.34 -17.63
C GLY A 170 8.59 12.33 -16.56
N PHE A 171 8.70 11.06 -16.93
CA PHE A 171 9.12 9.94 -16.07
C PHE A 171 10.64 9.74 -16.05
N GLY A 172 11.41 10.77 -15.73
CA GLY A 172 12.87 10.65 -15.71
C GLY A 172 13.60 11.98 -15.72
N PHE A 173 14.49 12.16 -16.68
CA PHE A 173 15.30 13.36 -16.81
C PHE A 173 14.70 14.34 -17.83
N ALA A 174 15.13 15.61 -17.72
CA ALA A 174 14.70 16.69 -18.60
C ALA A 174 15.02 16.47 -20.10
N ASP A 175 15.96 15.58 -20.41
CA ASP A 175 16.32 15.23 -21.80
C ASP A 175 15.39 14.16 -22.40
N GLY A 176 14.37 13.73 -21.65
CA GLY A 176 13.40 12.72 -22.04
C GLY A 176 13.85 11.29 -21.75
N ALA A 177 15.06 11.07 -21.23
CA ALA A 177 15.48 9.75 -20.80
C ALA A 177 14.73 9.34 -19.54
N LYS A 178 14.09 8.17 -19.56
CA LYS A 178 13.36 7.68 -18.39
C LYS A 178 14.29 7.30 -17.25
N LEU A 179 13.77 7.45 -16.04
CA LEU A 179 14.39 6.92 -14.83
C LEU A 179 13.34 6.19 -14.00
N SER A 180 13.66 4.96 -13.60
CA SER A 180 12.97 4.25 -12.53
C SER A 180 14.03 3.70 -11.58
N ILE A 181 13.79 3.84 -10.28
CA ILE A 181 14.67 3.24 -9.26
C ILE A 181 14.23 1.80 -9.07
N GLY A 182 14.86 0.90 -9.83
CA GLY A 182 14.47 -0.51 -9.92
C GLY A 182 13.34 -0.75 -10.93
N PRO A 183 12.75 -1.95 -10.92
CA PRO A 183 11.61 -2.27 -11.78
C PRO A 183 10.45 -1.30 -11.60
N VAL A 184 9.73 -1.07 -12.69
CA VAL A 184 8.52 -0.24 -12.77
C VAL A 184 7.53 -0.56 -11.65
N GLY A 185 7.30 -1.86 -11.47
CA GLY A 185 6.58 -2.44 -10.35
C GLY A 185 7.21 -3.78 -9.98
N LYS A 186 7.08 -4.19 -8.73
CA LYS A 186 7.48 -5.54 -8.29
C LYS A 186 6.54 -6.06 -7.21
N TYR A 187 6.28 -7.36 -7.20
CA TYR A 187 5.65 -8.00 -6.05
C TYR A 187 6.56 -7.86 -4.81
N PRO A 188 6.01 -7.99 -3.58
CA PRO A 188 6.79 -7.94 -2.34
C PRO A 188 7.96 -8.94 -2.35
N GLY A 189 9.14 -8.47 -2.00
CA GLY A 189 10.38 -9.25 -1.93
C GLY A 189 10.35 -10.33 -0.84
N GLY A 190 9.74 -10.07 0.32
CA GLY A 190 9.59 -11.09 1.37
C GLY A 190 8.86 -12.35 0.89
N LEU A 191 8.06 -12.22 -0.18
CA LEU A 191 7.46 -13.34 -0.90
C LEU A 191 8.29 -13.80 -2.11
N PHE A 192 8.78 -12.86 -2.93
CA PHE A 192 9.49 -13.11 -4.17
C PHE A 192 10.82 -12.37 -4.24
N GLY A 193 11.89 -13.11 -3.96
CA GLY A 193 13.26 -12.60 -3.92
C GLY A 193 13.53 -11.91 -2.60
N GLY A 194 14.41 -12.48 -1.77
CA GLY A 194 14.67 -11.98 -0.43
C GLY A 194 14.90 -10.47 -0.41
N SER A 195 14.39 -9.79 0.62
CA SER A 195 14.48 -8.35 0.75
C SER A 195 15.08 -7.98 2.10
N LYS A 196 16.00 -7.00 2.13
CA LYS A 196 16.55 -6.45 3.39
C LYS A 196 15.47 -5.86 4.30
N VAL A 197 14.29 -5.67 3.72
CA VAL A 197 13.14 -4.97 4.26
C VAL A 197 12.11 -5.95 4.81
N GLU A 198 11.69 -6.86 3.96
CA GLU A 198 10.54 -7.73 4.15
C GLU A 198 11.00 -9.14 4.57
N GLY A 199 12.32 -9.37 4.63
CA GLY A 199 12.94 -10.61 5.09
C GLY A 199 13.24 -11.62 3.99
N LEU A 200 13.46 -12.86 4.42
CA LEU A 200 13.80 -13.98 3.55
C LEU A 200 12.60 -14.43 2.71
N PRO A 201 12.82 -14.92 1.47
CA PRO A 201 11.74 -15.21 0.53
C PRO A 201 10.86 -16.39 0.97
N PHE A 202 9.60 -16.41 0.52
CA PHE A 202 8.68 -17.53 0.74
C PHE A 202 8.42 -18.36 -0.53
N PHE A 203 8.07 -17.74 -1.67
CA PHE A 203 7.67 -18.44 -2.89
C PHE A 203 8.82 -18.61 -3.90
N SER A 204 9.76 -17.67 -3.96
CA SER A 204 10.88 -17.69 -4.90
C SER A 204 12.08 -16.93 -4.37
N THR A 205 13.30 -17.41 -4.63
CA THR A 205 14.54 -16.65 -4.36
C THR A 205 14.79 -15.56 -5.40
N GLU A 206 14.07 -15.59 -6.51
CA GLU A 206 14.11 -14.58 -7.57
C GLU A 206 13.00 -13.54 -7.37
N VAL A 207 13.28 -12.29 -7.75
CA VAL A 207 12.26 -11.23 -7.77
C VAL A 207 11.17 -11.53 -8.80
N ALA A 208 9.96 -11.05 -8.54
CA ALA A 208 8.86 -11.06 -9.50
C ALA A 208 8.55 -9.62 -9.99
N PRO A 209 9.27 -9.11 -11.02
CA PRO A 209 9.12 -7.74 -11.49
C PRO A 209 8.10 -7.60 -12.64
N PHE A 210 7.55 -6.40 -12.78
CA PHE A 210 6.93 -5.97 -14.02
C PHE A 210 7.99 -5.35 -14.93
N THR A 211 7.99 -5.77 -16.20
CA THR A 211 8.95 -5.30 -17.21
C THR A 211 8.31 -4.22 -18.07
N GLU A 212 9.04 -3.12 -18.30
CA GLU A 212 8.59 -2.04 -19.18
C GLU A 212 8.38 -2.53 -20.62
N SER A 213 7.35 -2.00 -21.28
CA SER A 213 7.02 -2.25 -22.68
C SER A 213 7.99 -1.51 -23.61
N LEU A 214 8.51 -2.21 -24.61
CA LEU A 214 9.29 -1.58 -25.69
C LEU A 214 8.46 -0.60 -26.52
N ALA A 215 7.13 -0.67 -26.47
CA ALA A 215 6.24 0.23 -27.20
C ALA A 215 6.22 1.65 -26.62
N THR A 216 6.50 1.78 -25.33
CA THR A 216 6.49 3.06 -24.62
C THR A 216 7.88 3.46 -24.13
N ALA A 217 8.92 2.64 -24.26
CA ALA A 217 10.26 2.89 -23.72
C ALA A 217 10.87 4.26 -24.10
N ASP A 218 10.62 4.75 -25.32
CA ASP A 218 11.11 6.06 -25.81
C ASP A 218 10.16 7.23 -25.49
N ASP A 219 9.04 6.96 -24.82
CA ASP A 219 8.00 7.94 -24.52
C ASP A 219 8.12 8.44 -23.08
N GLY A 220 8.79 9.58 -22.91
CA GLY A 220 9.08 10.17 -21.59
C GLY A 220 7.86 10.40 -20.70
N ASP A 221 6.64 10.43 -21.25
CA ASP A 221 5.42 10.83 -20.54
C ASP A 221 4.52 9.64 -20.17
N VAL A 222 4.86 8.43 -20.64
CA VAL A 222 4.15 7.19 -20.27
C VAL A 222 5.11 6.09 -19.91
N LEU A 223 4.79 5.43 -18.81
CA LEU A 223 5.50 4.25 -18.37
C LEU A 223 4.48 3.09 -18.32
N GLU A 224 4.61 2.12 -19.22
CA GLU A 224 3.69 0.98 -19.31
C GLU A 224 4.46 -0.34 -19.27
N THR A 225 3.92 -1.33 -18.56
CA THR A 225 4.49 -2.68 -18.51
C THR A 225 3.98 -3.55 -19.65
N ASN A 226 4.77 -4.51 -20.10
CA ASN A 226 4.52 -5.31 -21.30
C ASN A 226 3.33 -6.32 -21.26
N GLY A 227 2.49 -6.31 -20.22
CA GLY A 227 1.36 -7.23 -20.07
C GLY A 227 1.72 -8.66 -19.68
N THR A 228 2.98 -8.93 -19.31
CA THR A 228 3.44 -10.27 -18.93
C THR A 228 3.77 -10.31 -17.43
N ILE A 229 3.05 -11.16 -16.69
CA ILE A 229 3.35 -11.43 -15.27
C ILE A 229 4.59 -12.33 -15.15
N ALA A 230 5.51 -11.93 -14.27
CA ALA A 230 6.75 -12.64 -14.00
C ALA A 230 6.51 -14.14 -13.67
N THR A 231 7.35 -15.03 -14.20
CA THR A 231 7.20 -16.49 -14.08
C THR A 231 7.21 -16.98 -12.64
N GLN A 232 7.92 -16.28 -11.76
CA GLN A 232 8.01 -16.54 -10.33
C GLN A 232 6.63 -16.48 -9.67
N TYR A 233 5.78 -15.55 -10.13
CA TYR A 233 4.40 -15.41 -9.67
C TYR A 233 3.45 -16.27 -10.50
N SER A 234 3.51 -16.15 -11.84
CA SER A 234 2.50 -16.73 -12.73
C SER A 234 2.52 -18.25 -12.79
N SER A 235 3.65 -18.89 -12.48
CA SER A 235 3.72 -20.36 -12.36
C SER A 235 2.90 -20.91 -11.19
N LEU A 236 2.69 -20.10 -10.15
CA LEU A 236 1.92 -20.47 -8.97
C LEU A 236 0.48 -19.98 -9.04
N PHE A 237 0.28 -18.75 -9.51
CA PHE A 237 -1.00 -18.04 -9.37
C PHE A 237 -1.63 -17.62 -10.70
N GLY A 238 -0.92 -17.71 -11.83
CA GLY A 238 -1.42 -17.24 -13.13
C GLY A 238 -1.33 -15.71 -13.28
N ASP A 239 -2.42 -15.09 -13.70
CA ASP A 239 -2.52 -13.62 -13.79
C ASP A 239 -2.55 -13.00 -12.38
N TRP A 240 -2.41 -11.67 -12.30
CA TRP A 240 -2.33 -10.97 -11.02
C TRP A 240 -3.65 -11.09 -10.26
N ARG A 241 -3.64 -11.84 -9.16
CA ARG A 241 -4.81 -12.10 -8.34
C ARG A 241 -5.43 -10.83 -7.78
N THR A 242 -6.75 -10.80 -7.81
CA THR A 242 -7.53 -9.84 -7.03
C THR A 242 -7.43 -10.19 -5.55
N LEU A 243 -7.61 -9.20 -4.67
CA LEU A 243 -7.54 -9.38 -3.21
C LEU A 243 -8.44 -10.53 -2.71
N SER A 244 -9.68 -10.60 -3.21
CA SER A 244 -10.66 -11.61 -2.82
C SER A 244 -10.39 -13.01 -3.38
N GLU A 245 -9.46 -13.14 -4.34
CA GLU A 245 -9.04 -14.41 -4.92
C GLU A 245 -7.62 -14.83 -4.49
N THR A 246 -6.97 -14.07 -3.61
CA THR A 246 -5.68 -14.49 -3.05
C THR A 246 -5.84 -15.79 -2.26
N PRO A 247 -4.87 -16.72 -2.35
CA PRO A 247 -4.88 -17.94 -1.56
C PRO A 247 -4.86 -17.61 -0.07
N THR A 248 -5.41 -18.52 0.73
CA THR A 248 -5.34 -18.42 2.19
C THR A 248 -3.98 -18.88 2.70
N GLY A 249 -3.42 -18.11 3.63
CA GLY A 249 -2.18 -18.39 4.35
C GLY A 249 -2.44 -18.74 5.81
N TRP A 250 -1.51 -19.47 6.40
CA TRP A 250 -1.27 -19.53 7.83
C TRP A 250 -0.05 -18.67 8.14
N PHE A 251 -0.22 -17.77 9.09
CA PHE A 251 0.78 -16.84 9.56
C PHE A 251 1.08 -17.10 11.03
N ILE A 252 2.32 -16.81 11.44
CA ILE A 252 2.66 -16.64 12.85
C ILE A 252 2.73 -15.15 13.16
N ASP A 253 1.86 -14.71 14.07
CA ASP A 253 1.98 -13.45 14.78
C ASP A 253 2.94 -13.72 15.95
N HIS A 254 4.19 -13.31 15.76
CA HIS A 254 5.30 -13.70 16.63
C HIS A 254 5.41 -12.84 17.90
N ASP A 255 4.78 -11.66 17.91
CA ASP A 255 4.77 -10.75 19.07
C ASP A 255 3.37 -10.59 19.70
N GLY A 256 2.36 -11.29 19.17
CA GLY A 256 0.99 -11.31 19.65
C GLY A 256 0.24 -9.99 19.41
N ASN A 257 0.69 -9.20 18.45
CA ASN A 257 0.05 -7.97 18.02
C ASN A 257 -0.44 -8.09 16.57
N PRO A 258 -1.72 -8.45 16.34
CA PRO A 258 -2.27 -8.65 15.00
C PRO A 258 -2.37 -7.36 14.16
N ALA A 259 -1.96 -6.22 14.71
CA ALA A 259 -1.85 -4.95 14.00
C ALA A 259 -0.57 -4.81 13.15
N ASN A 260 0.44 -5.66 13.37
CA ASN A 260 1.68 -5.64 12.60
C ASN A 260 1.81 -6.86 11.67
N ASP A 261 2.90 -6.88 10.91
CA ASP A 261 3.13 -7.89 9.90
C ASP A 261 3.42 -9.26 10.52
N SER A 262 2.58 -10.23 10.16
CA SER A 262 2.73 -11.63 10.54
C SER A 262 3.51 -12.41 9.48
N ILE A 263 4.22 -13.46 9.89
CA ILE A 263 5.12 -14.20 9.00
C ILE A 263 4.36 -15.36 8.36
N LEU A 264 4.33 -15.42 7.03
CA LEU A 264 3.70 -16.51 6.29
C LEU A 264 4.48 -17.83 6.51
N LEU A 265 3.79 -18.85 7.02
CA LEU A 265 4.35 -20.18 7.27
C LEU A 265 3.89 -21.22 6.25
N ALA A 266 2.62 -21.15 5.84
CA ALA A 266 2.04 -22.09 4.89
C ALA A 266 0.93 -21.42 4.07
N TYR A 267 0.66 -21.96 2.90
CA TYR A 267 -0.40 -21.46 2.02
C TYR A 267 -1.22 -22.61 1.45
N ASN A 268 -2.43 -22.28 1.03
CA ASN A 268 -3.34 -23.20 0.37
C ASN A 268 -3.86 -22.58 -0.91
N ALA A 269 -3.40 -23.09 -2.05
CA ALA A 269 -3.80 -22.64 -3.39
C ALA A 269 -5.23 -23.07 -3.79
N GLY A 270 -5.95 -23.80 -2.93
CA GLY A 270 -7.35 -24.14 -3.12
C GLY A 270 -7.61 -25.40 -3.95
N THR A 271 -7.98 -26.50 -3.28
CA THR A 271 -9.23 -27.22 -3.59
C THR A 271 -9.88 -27.67 -2.28
N ALA A 272 -11.15 -27.32 -2.08
CA ALA A 272 -11.88 -27.52 -0.81
C ALA A 272 -12.10 -28.99 -0.38
N SER A 273 -11.72 -29.98 -1.20
CA SER A 273 -11.95 -31.39 -0.91
C SER A 273 -10.88 -32.06 -0.03
N ALA A 274 -9.70 -31.45 0.11
CA ALA A 274 -8.70 -31.73 1.15
C ALA A 274 -7.55 -30.72 0.96
N PRO A 275 -7.44 -29.66 1.77
CA PRO A 275 -6.38 -28.67 1.58
C PRO A 275 -5.03 -29.31 1.92
N ASP A 276 -4.23 -29.59 0.90
CA ASP A 276 -2.82 -29.94 1.08
C ASP A 276 -2.05 -28.63 1.30
N TRP A 277 -2.01 -28.18 2.55
CA TRP A 277 -1.28 -26.98 2.93
C TRP A 277 0.18 -27.13 2.54
N GLN A 278 0.65 -26.22 1.70
CA GLN A 278 2.00 -26.22 1.17
C GLN A 278 2.87 -25.21 1.92
N THR A 279 4.17 -25.46 1.94
CA THR A 279 5.19 -24.56 2.47
C THR A 279 6.49 -24.75 1.68
N TYR A 280 7.46 -23.88 1.92
CA TYR A 280 8.79 -23.98 1.36
C TYR A 280 9.81 -23.97 2.50
N GLU A 281 10.51 -25.09 2.66
CA GLU A 281 11.66 -25.16 3.54
C GLU A 281 12.78 -24.31 2.96
N LYS A 282 13.24 -23.32 3.73
CA LYS A 282 14.44 -22.54 3.42
C LYS A 282 15.66 -23.39 3.77
N VAL A 283 16.37 -23.88 2.75
CA VAL A 283 17.59 -24.67 2.92
C VAL A 283 18.79 -23.78 2.67
N PHE A 284 19.54 -23.50 3.73
CA PHE A 284 20.74 -22.67 3.69
C PHE A 284 21.93 -23.46 3.15
N SER A 285 22.74 -22.82 2.31
CA SER A 285 23.92 -23.44 1.73
C SER A 285 25.06 -23.53 2.75
N THR A 286 25.65 -24.72 2.85
CA THR A 286 26.85 -24.97 3.68
C THR A 286 28.17 -24.61 2.99
N THR A 287 28.09 -24.03 1.78
CA THR A 287 29.26 -23.75 0.94
C THR A 287 29.30 -22.35 0.38
N VAL A 288 28.18 -21.61 0.42
CA VAL A 288 28.14 -20.21 0.00
C VAL A 288 28.67 -19.35 1.14
N GLU A 289 29.67 -18.53 0.81
CA GLU A 289 30.22 -17.53 1.72
C GLU A 289 29.50 -16.20 1.50
N VAL A 290 29.17 -15.50 2.59
CA VAL A 290 28.49 -14.21 2.60
C VAL A 290 29.32 -13.18 3.38
N ASP A 291 29.09 -11.90 3.10
CA ASP A 291 29.70 -10.77 3.83
C ASP A 291 28.81 -10.39 5.02
N ALA A 292 29.15 -10.87 6.21
CA ALA A 292 28.35 -10.62 7.41
C ALA A 292 28.51 -9.20 7.97
N ASN A 293 29.58 -8.49 7.62
CA ASN A 293 29.97 -7.25 8.29
C ASN A 293 29.80 -6.00 7.39
N GLY A 294 29.51 -6.21 6.10
CA GLY A 294 29.24 -5.16 5.12
C GLY A 294 30.50 -4.47 4.59
N ASP A 295 31.70 -5.04 4.77
CA ASP A 295 32.96 -4.47 4.29
C ASP A 295 33.32 -4.87 2.84
N ASN A 296 32.42 -5.58 2.17
CA ASN A 296 32.55 -6.17 0.84
C ASN A 296 33.57 -7.33 0.78
N THR A 297 33.80 -8.01 1.90
CA THR A 297 34.58 -9.25 1.94
C THR A 297 33.75 -10.38 2.52
N VAL A 298 33.70 -11.50 1.81
CA VAL A 298 33.05 -12.71 2.33
C VAL A 298 33.85 -13.24 3.51
N ASP A 299 33.19 -13.45 4.65
CA ASP A 299 33.85 -13.75 5.92
C ASP A 299 33.19 -14.89 6.71
N THR A 300 32.04 -15.38 6.26
CA THR A 300 31.32 -16.47 6.90
C THR A 300 30.48 -17.30 5.92
N LEU A 301 30.00 -18.47 6.36
CA LEU A 301 29.09 -19.32 5.61
C LEU A 301 27.61 -18.98 5.89
N ALA A 302 26.76 -19.15 4.88
CA ALA A 302 25.31 -18.92 4.98
C ALA A 302 24.60 -19.85 5.98
N ASP A 303 25.16 -21.04 6.26
CA ASP A 303 24.61 -22.00 7.23
C ASP A 303 24.63 -21.51 8.69
N ARG A 304 25.27 -20.37 8.97
CA ARG A 304 25.17 -19.68 10.27
C ARG A 304 23.80 -19.03 10.51
N TRP A 305 23.03 -18.76 9.45
CA TRP A 305 21.65 -18.25 9.54
C TRP A 305 20.60 -19.36 9.62
N ASP A 306 20.99 -20.63 9.47
CA ASP A 306 20.05 -21.74 9.50
C ASP A 306 19.63 -22.09 10.93
N PRO A 307 18.39 -21.81 11.35
CA PRO A 307 17.93 -22.07 12.72
C PRO A 307 17.86 -23.56 13.06
N ASN A 308 17.90 -24.46 12.07
CA ASN A 308 17.90 -25.91 12.25
C ASN A 308 19.32 -26.52 12.17
N SER A 309 20.33 -25.71 11.90
CA SER A 309 21.72 -26.15 11.81
C SER A 309 22.42 -26.15 13.17
N ILE A 310 23.38 -27.07 13.34
CA ILE A 310 24.31 -27.05 14.48
C ILE A 310 25.26 -25.84 14.42
N ASN A 311 25.42 -25.23 13.25
CA ASN A 311 26.27 -24.07 13.02
C ASN A 311 25.53 -22.74 13.21
N PHE A 312 24.23 -22.77 13.56
CA PHE A 312 23.45 -21.57 13.81
C PHE A 312 24.16 -20.62 14.77
N ASP A 313 24.23 -19.34 14.39
CA ASP A 313 24.86 -18.30 15.17
C ASP A 313 23.92 -17.11 15.35
N PRO A 314 23.28 -16.96 16.52
CA PRO A 314 22.37 -15.86 16.77
C PRO A 314 23.08 -14.50 16.75
N SER A 315 24.42 -14.43 16.84
CA SER A 315 25.12 -13.15 16.80
C SER A 315 25.18 -12.49 15.42
N VAL A 316 24.86 -13.23 14.36
CA VAL A 316 24.79 -12.71 12.98
C VAL A 316 23.38 -12.77 12.40
N ALA A 317 22.47 -13.52 13.03
CA ALA A 317 21.18 -13.87 12.46
C ALA A 317 20.14 -12.74 12.52
N ASP A 318 20.37 -11.71 13.35
CA ASP A 318 19.53 -10.50 13.42
C ASP A 318 19.48 -9.74 12.09
N ASP A 319 20.53 -9.84 11.26
CA ASP A 319 20.58 -9.20 9.94
C ASP A 319 20.59 -10.27 8.84
N VAL A 320 19.51 -10.35 8.07
CA VAL A 320 19.40 -11.24 6.91
C VAL A 320 19.96 -10.61 5.63
N GLY A 321 20.40 -9.36 5.68
CA GLY A 321 21.00 -8.63 4.56
C GLY A 321 22.09 -9.41 3.81
N PRO A 322 23.08 -10.02 4.49
CA PRO A 322 24.11 -10.84 3.85
C PRO A 322 23.56 -12.03 3.04
N ILE A 323 22.47 -12.62 3.50
CA ILE A 323 21.79 -13.70 2.79
C ILE A 323 21.06 -13.13 1.58
N VAL A 324 20.28 -12.07 1.78
CA VAL A 324 19.52 -11.37 0.74
C VAL A 324 20.41 -10.85 -0.38
N ASP A 325 21.63 -10.43 -0.07
CA ASP A 325 22.61 -9.92 -1.04
C ASP A 325 23.02 -10.96 -2.09
N THR A 326 22.76 -12.24 -1.83
CA THR A 326 22.98 -13.34 -2.79
C THR A 326 21.72 -13.75 -3.56
N LEU A 327 20.56 -13.16 -3.25
CA LEU A 327 19.25 -13.54 -3.82
C LEU A 327 18.76 -12.44 -4.76
N GLY A 328 17.69 -12.70 -5.51
CA GLY A 328 17.25 -11.86 -6.63
C GLY A 328 17.19 -10.33 -6.41
N GLU A 329 16.83 -9.81 -5.23
CA GLU A 329 16.86 -8.35 -4.99
C GLU A 329 18.28 -7.81 -4.77
N GLY A 330 19.14 -8.58 -4.11
CA GLY A 330 20.55 -8.25 -3.88
C GLY A 330 21.47 -8.56 -5.07
N ASP A 331 21.11 -9.57 -5.85
CA ASP A 331 21.85 -10.06 -7.01
C ASP A 331 20.91 -10.32 -8.20
N ALA A 332 20.35 -9.24 -8.75
CA ALA A 332 19.42 -9.32 -9.87
C ALA A 332 20.02 -9.91 -11.16
N GLN A 333 21.35 -10.07 -11.22
CA GLN A 333 22.07 -10.67 -12.34
C GLN A 333 22.43 -12.14 -12.11
N ASP A 334 22.10 -12.70 -10.94
CA ASP A 334 22.39 -14.10 -10.56
C ASP A 334 23.88 -14.44 -10.82
N THR A 335 24.75 -13.57 -10.30
CA THR A 335 26.21 -13.67 -10.46
C THR A 335 26.89 -14.40 -9.30
N VAL A 336 26.23 -14.49 -8.16
CA VAL A 336 26.63 -15.17 -6.94
C VAL A 336 25.64 -16.32 -6.72
N PRO A 337 26.11 -17.53 -6.33
CA PRO A 337 25.19 -18.61 -5.99
C PRO A 337 24.31 -18.24 -4.80
N ASP A 338 23.00 -18.45 -4.93
CA ASP A 338 22.02 -18.24 -3.86
C ASP A 338 22.46 -18.91 -2.54
N ALA A 339 22.46 -18.14 -1.45
CA ALA A 339 22.71 -18.64 -0.10
C ALA A 339 21.59 -19.56 0.42
N ILE A 340 20.39 -19.48 -0.16
CA ILE A 340 19.21 -20.28 0.21
C ILE A 340 18.62 -20.92 -1.04
N SER A 341 18.13 -22.15 -0.90
CA SER A 341 17.17 -22.74 -1.85
C SER A 341 15.82 -23.00 -1.16
N LEU A 342 14.74 -23.01 -1.94
CA LEU A 342 13.39 -23.27 -1.44
C LEU A 342 12.92 -24.67 -1.84
N ASN A 343 12.71 -25.55 -0.85
CA ASN A 343 12.22 -26.90 -1.07
C ASN A 343 10.73 -26.99 -0.73
N GLN A 344 9.89 -27.19 -1.74
CA GLN A 344 8.46 -27.36 -1.52
C GLN A 344 8.17 -28.62 -0.68
N SER A 345 7.30 -28.46 0.32
CA SER A 345 6.84 -29.55 1.19
C SER A 345 5.40 -29.31 1.63
N SER A 346 4.75 -30.32 2.20
CA SER A 346 3.50 -30.11 2.93
C SER A 346 3.79 -29.50 4.30
N ALA A 347 2.93 -28.59 4.75
CA ALA A 347 3.05 -27.95 6.06
C ALA A 347 3.04 -29.00 7.19
N ALA A 348 2.19 -30.03 7.08
CA ALA A 348 2.14 -31.14 8.03
C ALA A 348 3.38 -32.05 8.00
N GLY A 349 4.14 -32.04 6.90
CA GLY A 349 5.39 -32.79 6.78
C GLY A 349 6.60 -32.05 7.36
N LEU A 350 6.64 -30.72 7.20
CA LEU A 350 7.72 -29.86 7.71
C LEU A 350 7.52 -29.51 9.19
N TYR A 351 6.35 -28.95 9.53
CA TYR A 351 6.03 -28.50 10.88
C TYR A 351 5.47 -29.66 11.71
N VAL A 352 6.39 -30.46 12.23
CA VAL A 352 6.13 -31.60 13.13
C VAL A 352 6.64 -31.31 14.54
N ALA A 353 6.16 -32.04 15.54
CA ALA A 353 6.58 -31.87 16.93
C ALA A 353 8.05 -32.29 17.19
N ASP A 354 8.60 -33.16 16.34
CA ASP A 354 9.99 -33.62 16.40
C ASP A 354 10.56 -33.68 14.99
N TYR A 355 11.14 -32.56 14.54
CA TYR A 355 11.77 -32.43 13.24
C TYR A 355 13.14 -33.09 13.27
N ASN A 356 13.39 -34.02 12.33
CA ASN A 356 14.64 -34.78 12.22
C ASN A 356 15.09 -35.55 13.47
N ASN A 357 14.16 -35.92 14.38
CA ASN A 357 14.46 -36.61 15.65
C ASN A 357 15.39 -35.79 16.58
N THR A 358 15.25 -34.47 16.55
CA THR A 358 16.01 -33.54 17.40
C THR A 358 15.40 -33.41 18.81
N GLY A 359 14.16 -33.85 18.99
CA GLY A 359 13.35 -33.65 20.19
C GLY A 359 12.61 -32.30 20.20
N GLU A 360 12.70 -31.52 19.12
CA GLU A 360 12.09 -30.19 18.98
C GLU A 360 11.42 -30.06 17.60
N GLY A 361 10.50 -29.10 17.46
CA GLY A 361 9.85 -28.80 16.19
C GLY A 361 10.79 -28.12 15.17
N PHE A 362 10.33 -28.01 13.92
CA PHE A 362 11.05 -27.26 12.89
C PHE A 362 11.16 -25.79 13.30
N LYS A 363 12.36 -25.21 13.16
CA LYS A 363 12.63 -23.84 13.57
C LYS A 363 12.61 -22.90 12.38
N VAL A 364 12.08 -21.71 12.59
CA VAL A 364 12.11 -20.59 11.65
C VAL A 364 12.93 -19.47 12.27
N LEU A 365 13.66 -18.73 11.44
CA LEU A 365 14.40 -17.56 11.87
C LEU A 365 13.42 -16.39 12.01
N ILE A 366 13.25 -15.89 13.23
CA ILE A 366 12.38 -14.75 13.55
C ILE A 366 13.21 -13.83 14.45
N ASP A 367 13.40 -12.58 14.04
CA ASP A 367 14.16 -11.57 14.79
C ASP A 367 15.54 -12.06 15.29
N GLY A 368 16.26 -12.81 14.44
CA GLY A 368 17.56 -13.37 14.78
C GLY A 368 17.54 -14.59 15.70
N GLU A 369 16.36 -15.02 16.13
CA GLU A 369 16.18 -16.18 16.99
C GLU A 369 15.70 -17.42 16.22
N ALA A 370 16.16 -18.59 16.66
CA ALA A 370 15.70 -19.87 16.16
C ALA A 370 14.41 -20.27 16.88
N VAL A 371 13.27 -19.85 16.35
CA VAL A 371 11.94 -20.06 16.95
C VAL A 371 11.36 -21.39 16.49
N ALA A 372 11.09 -22.30 17.43
CA ALA A 372 10.42 -23.56 17.15
C ALA A 372 8.94 -23.32 16.84
N ILE A 373 8.50 -23.76 15.67
CA ILE A 373 7.11 -23.67 15.24
C ILE A 373 6.36 -24.92 15.73
N ASP A 374 5.15 -24.71 16.24
CA ASP A 374 4.30 -25.82 16.67
C ASP A 374 3.97 -26.76 15.51
N ALA A 375 3.64 -28.00 15.85
CA ALA A 375 3.13 -28.94 14.86
C ALA A 375 1.90 -28.36 14.16
N PHE A 376 1.82 -28.53 12.83
CA PHE A 376 0.75 -27.96 11.99
C PHE A 376 -0.67 -28.26 12.50
N ALA A 377 -0.87 -29.43 13.11
CA ALA A 377 -2.16 -29.84 13.67
C ALA A 377 -2.66 -28.99 14.85
N GLU A 378 -1.75 -28.23 15.50
CA GLU A 378 -2.05 -27.44 16.69
C GLU A 378 -2.36 -25.96 16.37
N TRP A 379 -2.02 -25.47 15.18
CA TRP A 379 -2.09 -24.04 14.85
C TRP A 379 -3.49 -23.45 15.05
N ALA A 380 -4.53 -24.16 14.61
CA ALA A 380 -5.92 -23.73 14.79
C ALA A 380 -6.37 -23.59 16.26
N ASN A 381 -5.67 -24.24 17.19
CA ASN A 381 -5.97 -24.17 18.62
C ASN A 381 -5.07 -23.17 19.37
N GLN A 382 -4.15 -22.53 18.66
CA GLN A 382 -3.16 -21.61 19.21
C GLN A 382 -3.23 -20.22 18.55
N PRO A 383 -4.39 -19.54 18.57
CA PRO A 383 -4.47 -18.15 18.11
C PRO A 383 -3.63 -17.22 19.00
N PRO A 384 -3.27 -16.02 18.51
CA PRO A 384 -2.65 -14.98 19.33
C PRO A 384 -3.54 -14.59 20.50
N LYS A 385 -2.90 -14.28 21.65
CA LYS A 385 -3.62 -14.02 22.90
C LYS A 385 -2.96 -12.89 23.67
N VAL A 386 -3.73 -12.33 24.59
CA VAL A 386 -3.25 -11.41 25.62
C VAL A 386 -3.56 -12.03 26.97
N LEU A 387 -2.57 -12.08 27.85
CA LEU A 387 -2.67 -12.59 29.21
C LEU A 387 -2.50 -11.47 30.23
N ASN A 388 -3.10 -11.62 31.41
CA ASN A 388 -2.79 -10.77 32.56
C ASN A 388 -1.46 -11.23 33.19
N THR A 389 -0.45 -10.37 33.22
CA THR A 389 0.88 -10.71 33.74
C THR A 389 0.87 -11.08 35.22
N SER A 390 -0.11 -10.58 36.00
CA SER A 390 -0.18 -10.84 37.44
C SER A 390 -0.52 -12.29 37.81
N ASP A 391 -1.28 -12.99 36.98
CA ASP A 391 -1.81 -14.32 37.29
C ASP A 391 -1.82 -15.30 36.10
N GLY A 392 -1.40 -14.87 34.91
CA GLY A 392 -1.38 -15.66 33.68
C GLY A 392 -2.77 -15.99 33.13
N SER A 393 -3.83 -15.36 33.64
CA SER A 393 -5.18 -15.58 33.14
C SER A 393 -5.38 -14.95 31.77
N LEU A 394 -6.21 -15.59 30.93
CA LEU A 394 -6.59 -15.05 29.62
C LEU A 394 -7.29 -13.70 29.79
N TYR A 395 -6.81 -12.68 29.08
CA TYR A 395 -7.51 -11.41 28.93
C TYR A 395 -8.32 -11.38 27.62
N ALA A 396 -7.67 -11.70 26.49
CA ALA A 396 -8.29 -11.70 25.17
C ALA A 396 -7.66 -12.72 24.23
N THR A 397 -8.44 -13.20 23.24
CA THR A 397 -7.98 -14.06 22.15
C THR A 397 -8.29 -13.40 20.81
N TRP A 398 -7.34 -13.41 19.89
CA TRP A 398 -7.56 -12.89 18.54
C TRP A 398 -8.41 -13.84 17.70
N ARG A 399 -9.38 -13.29 16.96
CA ARG A 399 -10.26 -13.99 16.02
C ARG A 399 -10.24 -13.27 14.67
N SER A 400 -9.44 -13.78 13.73
CA SER A 400 -9.32 -13.16 12.40
C SER A 400 -10.55 -13.33 11.52
N ASP A 401 -11.45 -14.24 11.87
CA ASP A 401 -12.68 -14.55 11.15
C ASP A 401 -13.92 -13.78 11.67
N GLU A 402 -13.75 -12.97 12.72
CA GLU A 402 -14.83 -12.21 13.34
C GLU A 402 -14.71 -10.71 13.01
N GLY A 403 -15.77 -10.10 12.48
CA GLY A 403 -15.74 -8.72 12.01
C GLY A 403 -15.19 -8.58 10.58
N GLU A 404 -14.97 -7.34 10.13
CA GLU A 404 -14.40 -7.05 8.80
C GLU A 404 -12.87 -7.20 8.81
N ASP A 405 -12.22 -6.77 9.89
CA ASP A 405 -10.76 -6.74 10.05
C ASP A 405 -10.24 -7.67 11.17
N GLY A 406 -11.07 -8.57 11.67
CA GLY A 406 -10.78 -9.38 12.86
C GLY A 406 -11.10 -8.65 14.18
N LEU A 407 -11.38 -9.42 15.24
CA LEU A 407 -11.72 -8.88 16.56
C LEU A 407 -11.05 -9.68 17.68
N TYR A 408 -10.83 -9.03 18.83
CA TYR A 408 -10.46 -9.70 20.06
C TYR A 408 -11.71 -10.18 20.80
N GLU A 409 -11.77 -11.48 21.06
CA GLU A 409 -12.72 -12.07 22.01
C GLU A 409 -12.14 -11.94 23.43
N LEU A 410 -12.77 -11.13 24.27
CA LEU A 410 -12.41 -10.99 25.69
C LEU A 410 -12.74 -12.26 26.47
N ALA A 411 -12.14 -12.43 27.64
CA ALA A 411 -12.35 -13.59 28.50
C ALA A 411 -13.81 -13.80 28.95
N ASP A 412 -14.66 -12.78 28.86
CA ASP A 412 -16.10 -12.87 29.12
C ASP A 412 -16.96 -13.21 27.89
N GLY A 413 -16.32 -13.40 26.72
CA GLY A 413 -16.95 -13.73 25.45
C GLY A 413 -17.47 -12.52 24.66
N SER A 414 -17.21 -11.29 25.12
CA SER A 414 -17.50 -10.09 24.33
C SER A 414 -16.39 -9.81 23.32
N PHE A 415 -16.69 -9.01 22.28
CA PHE A 415 -15.75 -8.66 21.24
C PHE A 415 -15.36 -7.18 21.32
N GLU A 416 -14.07 -6.90 21.13
CA GLU A 416 -13.49 -5.56 21.07
C GLU A 416 -12.56 -5.45 19.85
N THR A 417 -12.36 -4.23 19.35
CA THR A 417 -11.47 -3.99 18.21
C THR A 417 -9.99 -4.06 18.63
N VAL A 418 -9.11 -4.23 17.64
CA VAL A 418 -7.66 -4.20 17.84
C VAL A 418 -7.23 -2.89 18.51
N GLU A 419 -7.78 -1.76 18.08
CA GLU A 419 -7.45 -0.44 18.63
C GLU A 419 -7.84 -0.33 20.10
N ALA A 420 -9.01 -0.86 20.49
CA ALA A 420 -9.49 -0.81 21.86
C ALA A 420 -8.62 -1.64 22.81
N VAL A 421 -8.25 -2.85 22.40
CA VAL A 421 -7.36 -3.73 23.17
C VAL A 421 -5.94 -3.15 23.22
N ASN A 422 -5.41 -2.66 22.10
CA ASN A 422 -4.09 -2.04 22.03
C ASN A 422 -4.01 -0.80 22.92
N ALA A 423 -5.03 0.06 22.93
CA ALA A 423 -5.10 1.21 23.82
C ALA A 423 -5.12 0.81 25.31
N THR A 424 -5.76 -0.33 25.63
CA THR A 424 -5.78 -0.87 26.99
C THR A 424 -4.40 -1.37 27.42
N ILE A 425 -3.71 -2.10 26.54
CA ILE A 425 -2.35 -2.60 26.80
C ILE A 425 -1.37 -1.43 26.97
N LEU A 426 -1.41 -0.44 26.07
CA LEU A 426 -0.54 0.74 26.12
C LEU A 426 -0.77 1.61 27.37
N ALA A 427 -1.97 1.54 27.97
CA ALA A 427 -2.26 2.25 29.21
C ALA A 427 -1.59 1.62 30.44
N ASP A 428 -1.27 0.32 30.40
CA ASP A 428 -0.58 -0.42 31.46
C ASP A 428 0.18 -1.64 30.91
N GLU A 429 1.29 -1.39 30.21
CA GLU A 429 2.09 -2.44 29.54
C GLU A 429 2.65 -3.49 30.51
N ALA A 430 2.75 -3.18 31.81
CA ALA A 430 3.23 -4.12 32.82
C ALA A 430 2.13 -5.10 33.30
N ALA A 431 0.87 -4.82 32.99
CA ALA A 431 -0.27 -5.65 33.39
C ALA A 431 -0.64 -6.71 32.35
N TYR A 432 -0.22 -6.52 31.09
CA TYR A 432 -0.60 -7.36 29.98
C TYR A 432 0.62 -7.92 29.24
N GLU A 433 0.54 -9.18 28.89
CA GLU A 433 1.54 -9.88 28.08
C GLU A 433 0.89 -10.34 26.79
N ARG A 434 1.47 -9.96 25.66
CA ARG A 434 1.09 -10.51 24.35
C ARG A 434 1.78 -11.86 24.17
N VAL A 435 1.02 -12.81 23.64
CA VAL A 435 1.48 -14.17 23.40
C VAL A 435 1.30 -14.47 21.93
N ALA A 436 2.40 -14.88 21.31
CA ALA A 436 2.44 -15.31 19.92
C ALA A 436 1.38 -16.37 19.61
N GLY A 437 0.98 -16.44 18.34
CA GLY A 437 0.07 -17.47 17.88
C GLY A 437 -0.10 -17.48 16.38
N TYR A 438 -1.01 -18.34 15.92
CA TYR A 438 -1.23 -18.59 14.50
C TYR A 438 -2.54 -17.98 14.04
N VAL A 439 -2.49 -17.36 12.87
CA VAL A 439 -3.63 -16.69 12.24
C VAL A 439 -3.80 -17.22 10.84
N GLN A 440 -5.04 -17.47 10.46
CA GLN A 440 -5.40 -17.78 9.09
C GLN A 440 -5.99 -16.52 8.44
N GLY A 441 -5.58 -16.22 7.20
CA GLY A 441 -6.05 -15.06 6.47
C GLY A 441 -5.66 -15.10 4.98
N PRO A 442 -6.22 -14.21 4.14
CA PRO A 442 -5.76 -14.05 2.76
C PRO A 442 -4.28 -13.61 2.72
N ILE A 443 -3.52 -14.08 1.73
CA ILE A 443 -2.17 -13.57 1.47
C ILE A 443 -2.29 -12.32 0.60
N GLU A 444 -2.72 -11.22 1.22
CA GLU A 444 -3.07 -9.97 0.54
C GLU A 444 -1.92 -9.39 -0.30
N ASP A 445 -0.68 -9.64 0.11
CA ASP A 445 0.51 -9.23 -0.62
C ASP A 445 0.61 -9.81 -2.04
N LEU A 446 -0.09 -10.91 -2.33
CA LEU A 446 -0.21 -11.42 -3.69
C LEU A 446 -1.10 -10.56 -4.60
N ALA A 447 -1.94 -9.71 -4.02
CA ALA A 447 -2.72 -8.69 -4.75
C ALA A 447 -2.01 -7.34 -4.81
N ASN A 448 -0.82 -7.20 -4.21
CA ASN A 448 -0.11 -5.94 -4.09
C ASN A 448 1.16 -5.89 -4.96
N VAL A 449 1.44 -4.74 -5.55
CA VAL A 449 2.68 -4.46 -6.29
C VAL A 449 3.28 -3.15 -5.80
N ASN A 450 4.54 -3.19 -5.39
CA ASN A 450 5.31 -1.99 -5.06
C ASN A 450 5.61 -1.20 -6.35
N ILE A 451 5.27 0.08 -6.40
CA ILE A 451 5.46 0.97 -7.56
C ILE A 451 6.43 2.10 -7.19
N ASN A 452 7.40 2.41 -8.06
CA ASN A 452 8.42 3.42 -7.78
C ASN A 452 8.84 4.29 -8.99
N PRO A 453 7.90 4.82 -9.80
CA PRO A 453 8.28 5.70 -10.91
C PRO A 453 8.99 6.97 -10.39
N THR A 454 9.79 7.58 -11.24
CA THR A 454 10.41 8.89 -10.97
C THR A 454 9.76 9.94 -11.86
N ILE A 455 9.49 11.13 -11.34
CA ILE A 455 8.87 12.23 -12.07
C ILE A 455 9.84 13.41 -12.11
N SER A 456 10.15 13.92 -13.30
CA SER A 456 10.75 15.25 -13.48
C SER A 456 9.66 16.29 -13.61
N VAL A 457 9.83 17.40 -12.89
CA VAL A 457 8.97 18.57 -12.96
C VAL A 457 9.83 19.79 -13.28
N GLY A 458 9.46 20.53 -14.31
CA GLY A 458 10.11 21.77 -14.69
C GLY A 458 9.34 22.53 -15.76
N ALA A 459 9.82 23.74 -16.09
CA ALA A 459 9.24 24.61 -17.12
C ALA A 459 7.71 24.83 -16.98
N ALA A 460 7.19 24.75 -15.74
CA ALA A 460 5.76 24.65 -15.49
C ALA A 460 4.98 25.89 -15.90
N ALA A 461 5.61 27.05 -16.05
CA ALA A 461 4.95 28.31 -16.39
C ALA A 461 4.12 28.30 -17.70
N ASN A 462 4.32 27.31 -18.59
CA ASN A 462 3.56 27.16 -19.82
C ASN A 462 2.43 26.13 -19.73
N TRP A 463 2.22 25.51 -18.57
CA TRP A 463 1.20 24.48 -18.40
C TRP A 463 -0.20 25.09 -18.45
N PRO A 464 -1.19 24.35 -19.01
CA PRO A 464 -2.56 24.84 -19.15
C PRO A 464 -3.27 25.05 -17.81
N THR A 465 -2.76 24.45 -16.73
CA THR A 465 -3.31 24.49 -15.37
C THR A 465 -2.79 25.68 -14.56
N CYS A 466 -1.81 26.43 -15.07
CA CYS A 466 -1.24 27.55 -14.32
C CYS A 466 -2.25 28.67 -14.14
N THR A 467 -2.51 29.00 -12.88
CA THR A 467 -3.28 30.16 -12.48
C THR A 467 -2.40 31.07 -11.64
N GLY A 468 -2.54 32.38 -11.82
CA GLY A 468 -1.74 33.36 -11.09
C GLY A 468 -2.55 34.55 -10.65
N ASP A 469 -2.28 35.04 -9.44
CA ASP A 469 -2.85 36.27 -8.89
C ASP A 469 -2.00 37.51 -9.18
N GLY A 470 -0.94 37.34 -9.98
CA GLY A 470 0.05 38.38 -10.30
C GLY A 470 1.19 38.50 -9.28
N VAL A 471 1.19 37.68 -8.22
CA VAL A 471 2.25 37.60 -7.20
C VAL A 471 2.81 36.18 -7.10
N SER A 472 1.96 35.17 -7.18
CA SER A 472 2.30 33.75 -7.26
C SER A 472 1.58 33.09 -8.42
N THR A 473 2.25 32.13 -9.06
CA THR A 473 1.68 31.24 -10.07
C THR A 473 1.68 29.83 -9.50
N THR A 474 0.50 29.24 -9.38
CA THR A 474 0.32 27.84 -9.01
C THR A 474 -0.14 27.08 -10.24
N CYS A 475 0.55 26.00 -10.56
CA CYS A 475 0.20 25.08 -11.63
C CYS A 475 -0.09 23.71 -11.01
N SER A 476 -0.66 22.80 -11.79
CA SER A 476 -0.82 21.42 -11.37
C SER A 476 -0.59 20.46 -12.52
N PHE A 477 -0.22 19.23 -12.20
CA PHE A 477 -0.21 18.13 -13.16
C PHE A 477 -0.91 16.91 -12.55
N THR A 478 -1.24 15.96 -13.40
CA THR A 478 -1.90 14.71 -13.04
C THR A 478 -0.95 13.55 -13.22
N PHE A 479 -0.77 12.77 -12.16
CA PHE A 479 -0.17 11.45 -12.18
C PHE A 479 -1.29 10.40 -12.26
N ARG A 480 -1.47 9.82 -13.45
CA ARG A 480 -2.49 8.81 -13.73
C ARG A 480 -1.90 7.42 -13.55
N VAL A 481 -2.61 6.56 -12.81
CA VAL A 481 -2.26 5.15 -12.62
C VAL A 481 -3.40 4.27 -13.11
N THR A 482 -3.11 3.29 -13.96
CA THR A 482 -4.11 2.37 -14.52
C THR A 482 -3.64 0.93 -14.41
N GLY A 483 -4.47 0.07 -13.81
CA GLY A 483 -4.32 -1.38 -13.88
C GLY A 483 -4.90 -1.88 -15.19
N LEU A 484 -4.13 -2.64 -15.96
CA LEU A 484 -4.49 -3.04 -17.32
C LEU A 484 -4.78 -4.53 -17.46
N ASN A 485 -5.77 -4.84 -18.29
CA ASN A 485 -5.95 -6.13 -18.93
C ASN A 485 -6.53 -5.93 -20.34
N GLY A 486 -5.72 -6.24 -21.37
CA GLY A 486 -6.13 -6.08 -22.77
C GLY A 486 -7.23 -7.04 -23.26
N ALA A 487 -7.64 -8.03 -22.44
CA ALA A 487 -8.80 -8.88 -22.72
C ALA A 487 -10.13 -8.26 -22.26
N VAL A 488 -10.07 -7.12 -21.57
CA VAL A 488 -11.19 -6.41 -20.97
C VAL A 488 -11.34 -5.06 -21.69
N ASP A 489 -12.58 -4.66 -21.98
CA ASP A 489 -12.85 -3.37 -22.61
C ASP A 489 -12.57 -2.21 -21.64
N ASP A 490 -12.20 -1.05 -22.17
CA ASP A 490 -12.02 0.16 -21.34
C ASP A 490 -13.36 0.59 -20.73
N PRO A 491 -13.40 0.92 -19.42
CA PRO A 491 -14.62 1.42 -18.80
C PRO A 491 -14.95 2.81 -19.36
N MET A 492 -16.24 3.12 -19.42
CA MET A 492 -16.68 4.48 -19.70
C MET A 492 -16.32 5.37 -18.52
N ILE A 493 -15.49 6.40 -18.76
CA ILE A 493 -15.21 7.44 -17.77
C ILE A 493 -16.41 8.40 -17.73
N PRO A 494 -17.07 8.60 -16.58
CA PRO A 494 -18.18 9.54 -16.48
C PRO A 494 -17.72 10.97 -16.77
N ASP A 495 -18.48 11.70 -17.58
CA ASP A 495 -18.26 13.13 -17.81
C ASP A 495 -18.79 13.94 -16.62
N THR A 496 -18.12 15.05 -16.31
CA THR A 496 -18.61 16.04 -15.35
C THR A 496 -20.00 16.51 -15.77
N PRO A 497 -21.03 16.37 -14.92
CA PRO A 497 -22.38 16.85 -15.22
C PRO A 497 -22.39 18.34 -15.56
N VAL A 498 -22.63 18.69 -16.83
CA VAL A 498 -22.81 20.09 -17.21
C VAL A 498 -24.15 20.58 -16.64
N GLU A 499 -24.11 21.51 -15.67
CA GLU A 499 -25.33 22.21 -15.22
C GLU A 499 -25.97 22.87 -16.47
N PRO A 500 -27.23 22.53 -16.84
CA PRO A 500 -27.81 23.04 -18.08
C PRO A 500 -27.84 24.57 -18.03
N GLU A 501 -27.32 25.22 -19.07
CA GLU A 501 -27.38 26.68 -19.18
C GLU A 501 -28.82 27.14 -18.92
N PRO A 502 -29.05 28.15 -18.07
CA PRO A 502 -30.38 28.67 -17.86
C PRO A 502 -30.91 29.19 -19.20
N GLU A 503 -31.92 28.50 -19.75
CA GLU A 503 -32.62 28.99 -20.94
C GLU A 503 -33.03 30.44 -20.70
N GLU A 504 -32.62 31.34 -21.61
CA GLU A 504 -33.08 32.73 -21.56
C GLU A 504 -34.61 32.73 -21.47
N PRO A 505 -35.22 33.55 -20.58
CA PRO A 505 -36.63 33.49 -20.35
C PRO A 505 -37.38 33.91 -21.62
N THR A 506 -37.87 32.92 -22.36
CA THR A 506 -38.89 33.16 -23.38
C THR A 506 -40.10 33.72 -22.66
N ALA A 507 -40.45 34.97 -22.99
CA ALA A 507 -41.62 35.63 -22.45
C ALA A 507 -42.88 34.88 -22.88
N ALA A 508 -43.39 34.00 -22.02
CA ALA A 508 -44.67 33.35 -22.17
C ALA A 508 -45.61 33.74 -21.02
N SER A 509 -46.76 34.25 -21.42
CA SER A 509 -47.84 34.79 -20.60
C SER A 509 -48.35 33.82 -19.54
N SER A 510 -48.49 34.35 -18.32
CA SER A 510 -49.43 33.99 -17.25
C SER A 510 -50.52 32.97 -17.59
N SER A 511 -50.49 31.81 -16.92
CA SER A 511 -51.62 31.30 -16.13
C SER A 511 -51.29 30.02 -15.34
N GLY A 512 -51.40 30.08 -14.00
CA GLY A 512 -52.04 29.00 -13.22
C GLY A 512 -51.17 27.87 -12.64
N GLY A 513 -50.72 28.06 -11.39
CA GLY A 513 -51.02 27.16 -10.25
C GLY A 513 -50.57 25.70 -10.29
N GLY A 514 -49.52 25.37 -9.52
CA GLY A 514 -49.21 24.01 -9.09
C GLY A 514 -47.92 23.94 -8.29
N THR A 515 -48.03 23.81 -6.97
CA THR A 515 -46.92 23.60 -6.02
C THR A 515 -46.27 22.23 -6.24
N ILE A 516 -44.97 22.20 -6.56
CA ILE A 516 -44.13 21.00 -6.45
C ILE A 516 -43.00 21.33 -5.48
N PHE A 517 -43.08 20.76 -4.28
CA PHE A 517 -41.99 20.74 -3.30
C PHE A 517 -41.00 19.65 -3.75
N GLY A 518 -39.87 20.05 -4.31
CA GLY A 518 -38.68 19.21 -4.47
C GLY A 518 -37.55 19.77 -3.62
N CYS A 519 -37.20 19.10 -2.53
CA CYS A 519 -36.02 19.42 -1.73
C CYS A 519 -34.81 18.72 -2.37
N THR A 520 -33.91 19.48 -2.99
CA THR A 520 -32.55 19.03 -3.26
C THR A 520 -31.70 19.30 -2.01
N ALA A 521 -31.14 18.24 -1.45
CA ALA A 521 -30.15 18.31 -0.38
C ALA A 521 -28.77 18.05 -1.00
N GLY A 522 -27.78 18.89 -0.66
CA GLY A 522 -26.35 18.64 -0.89
C GLY A 522 -25.73 19.39 -2.06
N LYS A 523 -25.35 20.66 -1.86
CA LYS A 523 -24.17 21.27 -2.49
C LYS A 523 -23.22 21.67 -1.34
N PRO A 524 -21.90 21.44 -1.41
CA PRO A 524 -20.94 21.94 -0.42
C PRO A 524 -20.89 23.48 -0.51
N GLY A 525 -21.08 24.18 0.62
CA GLY A 525 -20.93 25.64 0.70
C GLY A 525 -22.20 26.50 0.77
N ALA A 526 -23.40 25.93 0.92
CA ALA A 526 -24.62 26.72 1.11
C ALA A 526 -24.69 27.38 2.52
N PRO A 527 -25.23 28.62 2.65
CA PRO A 527 -25.32 29.33 3.93
C PRO A 527 -26.24 28.60 4.94
N PHE A 528 -25.84 28.63 6.22
CA PHE A 528 -26.52 28.00 7.36
C PHE A 528 -28.05 28.18 7.36
N ASP A 529 -28.79 27.06 7.36
CA ASP A 529 -30.23 27.01 7.57
C ASP A 529 -30.55 27.19 9.08
N PRO A 530 -31.21 28.29 9.51
CA PRO A 530 -31.52 28.53 10.92
C PRO A 530 -32.66 27.65 11.47
N VAL A 531 -33.33 26.83 10.64
CA VAL A 531 -34.45 25.96 11.05
C VAL A 531 -33.94 24.61 11.56
N LEU A 532 -32.80 24.13 11.07
CA LEU A 532 -32.23 22.84 11.44
C LEU A 532 -31.82 22.72 12.92
N PRO A 533 -31.17 23.72 13.54
CA PRO A 533 -30.86 23.68 14.97
C PRO A 533 -32.11 23.62 15.85
N GLY A 534 -33.22 24.25 15.41
CA GLY A 534 -34.49 24.24 16.11
C GLY A 534 -35.17 22.86 16.11
N LEU A 535 -35.08 22.13 15.00
CA LEU A 535 -35.63 20.77 14.89
C LEU A 535 -34.79 19.74 15.67
N VAL A 536 -33.47 19.88 15.69
CA VAL A 536 -32.57 19.03 16.50
C VAL A 536 -32.82 19.23 18.01
N LEU A 537 -33.03 20.47 18.45
CA LEU A 537 -33.39 20.75 19.86
C LEU A 537 -34.76 20.20 20.26
N MET A 538 -35.75 20.20 19.36
CA MET A 538 -37.05 19.55 19.58
C MET A 538 -36.93 18.02 19.67
N ALA A 539 -36.07 17.41 18.84
CA ALA A 539 -35.80 15.97 18.87
C ALA A 539 -35.09 15.53 20.18
N MET A 540 -34.11 16.31 20.66
CA MET A 540 -33.45 16.06 21.95
C MET A 540 -34.39 16.25 23.15
N GLY A 541 -35.31 17.23 23.10
CA GLY A 541 -36.36 17.40 24.10
C GLY A 541 -37.31 16.19 24.19
N GLY A 542 -37.64 15.58 23.05
CA GLY A 542 -38.46 14.35 22.98
C GLY A 542 -37.76 13.11 23.53
N LEU A 543 -36.44 12.99 23.35
CA LEU A 543 -35.62 11.89 23.88
C LEU A 543 -35.45 11.99 25.42
N TRP A 544 -35.28 13.19 25.96
CA TRP A 544 -35.21 13.40 27.41
C TRP A 544 -36.53 13.08 28.12
N ALA A 545 -37.68 13.42 27.52
CA ALA A 545 -39.00 13.08 28.05
C ALA A 545 -39.27 11.55 28.05
N ARG A 546 -38.76 10.80 27.07
CA ARG A 546 -38.88 9.33 27.02
C ARG A 546 -38.00 8.63 28.06
N LYS A 547 -36.82 9.17 28.38
CA LYS A 547 -35.93 8.60 29.42
C LYS A 547 -36.50 8.74 30.84
N ARG A 548 -37.33 9.76 31.10
CA ARG A 548 -37.92 10.00 32.44
C ARG A 548 -39.18 9.19 32.73
N LEU A 549 -39.88 8.68 31.71
CA LEU A 549 -41.06 7.81 31.85
C LEU A 549 -40.73 6.32 31.97
N ARG A 550 -39.46 5.93 31.80
CA ARG A 550 -39.01 4.52 31.92
C ARG A 550 -38.41 4.17 33.29
N ASN A 551 -38.27 5.15 34.19
CA ASN A 551 -37.75 5.01 35.55
C ASN A 551 -38.78 5.50 36.61
N ALA A 552 -40.07 5.41 36.32
CA ALA A 552 -41.16 5.63 37.28
C ALA A 552 -42.02 4.36 37.39
#